data_AF-G4ZB02-F1
#
_entry.id   AF-G4ZB02-F1
#
_cell.length_a   1.000
_cell.length_b   1.000
_cell.length_c   1.000
_cell.angle_alpha   90.00
_cell.angle_beta   90.00
_cell.angle_gamma   90.00
#
_symmetry.space_group_name_H-M   'P 1'
#
loop_
_entity.id
_entity.type
_entity.pdbx_description
1 polymer ?
#
loop_
_entity_poly.entity_id
_entity_poly.type
_entity_poly.pdbx_seq_one_letter_code
_entity_poly.pdbx_strand_id
1 'polypeptide(L)'
;MLQKISQRTAELRELKVEREARLAEMLGEIQDLWRELQIPEEERNRFRKTVHGVGNAALASCEAELTRLHRHHKRFAATAAQVTNLRNAIAEYWDLLGYSSDQRSYFASMMKTPHSELSYRVFRAHEKEAERLKRQLFGMRVLTSYVVKREEILQARAEHGAPDDITRLRIERELPKYTAILLKRIAMWEKEAGVVFCWNDF
;
A
#
# COMPACT_ATOMS: atom_id res chain seq x y z
N MET A 1 12.99 -26.08 60.63
CA MET A 1 12.46 -24.80 60.08
C MET A 1 13.38 -24.25 58.98
N LEU A 2 14.69 -24.13 59.23
CA LEU A 2 15.69 -23.66 58.24
C LEU A 2 15.71 -24.48 56.92
N GLN A 3 15.64 -25.81 57.00
CA GLN A 3 15.67 -26.67 55.80
C GLN A 3 14.48 -26.45 54.86
N LYS A 4 13.26 -26.26 55.41
CA LYS A 4 12.05 -25.94 54.62
C LYS A 4 12.16 -24.57 53.92
N ILE A 5 12.73 -23.58 54.61
CA ILE A 5 12.97 -22.25 54.03
C ILE A 5 14.01 -22.35 52.90
N SER A 6 15.12 -23.08 53.12
CA SER A 6 16.17 -23.28 52.12
C SER A 6 15.63 -23.97 50.87
N GLN A 7 14.83 -25.02 51.03
CA GLN A 7 14.18 -25.73 49.92
C GLN A 7 13.25 -24.79 49.15
N ARG A 8 12.39 -24.05 49.86
CA ARG A 8 11.48 -23.09 49.22
C ARG A 8 12.22 -21.98 48.46
N THR A 9 13.34 -21.49 49.00
CA THR A 9 14.16 -20.50 48.30
C THR A 9 14.83 -21.05 47.05
N ALA A 10 15.21 -22.33 47.03
CA ALA A 10 15.76 -22.98 45.85
C ALA A 10 14.69 -23.11 44.75
N GLU A 11 13.50 -23.63 45.10
CA GLU A 11 12.35 -23.75 44.19
C GLU A 11 11.98 -22.39 43.56
N LEU A 12 11.94 -21.32 44.37
CA LEU A 12 11.60 -19.98 43.88
C LEU A 12 12.68 -19.39 42.97
N ARG A 13 13.95 -19.74 43.19
CA ARG A 13 15.05 -19.32 42.30
C ARG A 13 14.98 -20.05 40.97
N GLU A 14 14.74 -21.36 40.98
CA GLU A 14 14.56 -22.15 39.76
C GLU A 14 13.38 -21.63 38.94
N LEU A 15 12.23 -21.41 39.58
CA LEU A 15 11.05 -20.84 38.92
C LEU A 15 11.31 -19.44 38.35
N LYS A 16 12.11 -18.62 39.04
CA LYS A 16 12.48 -17.30 38.53
C LYS A 16 13.34 -17.42 37.27
N VAL A 17 14.35 -18.30 37.27
CA VAL A 17 15.23 -18.54 36.11
C VAL A 17 14.42 -19.06 34.92
N GLU A 18 13.50 -20.00 35.16
CA GLU A 18 12.61 -20.52 34.12
C GLU A 18 11.75 -19.41 33.49
N ARG A 19 11.17 -18.53 34.33
CA ARG A 19 10.36 -17.40 33.85
C ARG A 19 11.18 -16.37 33.09
N GLU A 20 12.41 -16.10 33.53
CA GLU A 20 13.35 -15.22 32.84
C GLU A 20 13.70 -15.74 31.44
N ALA A 21 14.00 -17.04 31.34
CA ALA A 21 14.29 -17.68 30.06
C ALA A 21 13.10 -17.61 29.10
N ARG A 22 11.90 -17.97 29.58
CA ARG A 22 10.67 -17.91 28.77
C ARG A 22 10.33 -16.48 28.33
N LEU A 23 10.49 -15.50 29.21
CA LEU A 23 10.24 -14.10 28.87
C LEU A 23 11.23 -13.61 27.80
N ALA A 24 12.51 -13.99 27.90
CA ALA A 24 13.53 -13.63 26.92
C ALA A 24 13.22 -14.22 25.53
N GLU A 25 12.81 -15.48 25.46
CA GLU A 25 12.37 -16.14 24.23
C GLU A 25 11.20 -15.39 23.57
N MET A 26 10.13 -15.13 24.33
CA MET A 26 8.95 -14.42 23.83
C MET A 26 9.28 -13.00 23.37
N LEU A 27 10.14 -12.28 24.09
CA LEU A 27 10.58 -10.94 23.68
C LEU A 27 11.41 -10.97 22.39
N GLY A 28 12.20 -12.02 22.17
CA GLY A 28 12.90 -12.26 20.91
C GLY A 28 11.93 -12.42 19.74
N GLU A 29 10.96 -13.32 19.89
CA GLU A 29 9.93 -13.58 18.87
C GLU A 29 9.09 -12.32 18.57
N ILE A 30 8.71 -11.55 19.60
CA ILE A 30 8.01 -10.27 19.43
C ILE A 30 8.86 -9.28 18.61
N GLN A 31 10.17 -9.18 18.88
CA GLN A 31 11.05 -8.30 18.11
C GLN A 31 11.17 -8.72 16.65
N ASP A 32 11.23 -10.01 16.37
CA ASP A 32 11.25 -10.55 15.01
C ASP A 32 9.97 -10.18 14.25
N LEU A 33 8.82 -10.47 14.85
CA LEU A 33 7.51 -10.14 14.28
C LEU A 33 7.31 -8.63 14.11
N TRP A 34 7.82 -7.81 15.04
CA TRP A 34 7.78 -6.34 14.89
C TRP A 34 8.61 -5.84 13.71
N ARG A 35 9.76 -6.46 13.44
CA ARG A 35 10.59 -6.15 12.25
C ARG A 35 9.89 -6.57 10.98
N GLU A 36 9.36 -7.79 10.95
CA GLU A 36 8.68 -8.36 9.78
C GLU A 36 7.40 -7.60 9.42
N LEU A 37 6.54 -7.35 10.42
CA LEU A 37 5.27 -6.64 10.26
C LEU A 37 5.43 -5.12 10.24
N GLN A 38 6.65 -4.61 10.40
CA GLN A 38 6.98 -3.18 10.49
C GLN A 38 6.11 -2.41 11.49
N ILE A 39 5.94 -2.96 12.69
CA ILE A 39 5.17 -2.29 13.75
C ILE A 39 5.84 -0.95 14.11
N PRO A 40 5.11 0.18 14.15
CA PRO A 40 5.67 1.50 14.47
C PRO A 40 6.31 1.58 15.87
N GLU A 41 7.34 2.41 16.04
CA GLU A 41 8.04 2.53 17.32
C GLU A 41 7.13 3.05 18.45
N GLU A 42 6.10 3.84 18.13
CA GLU A 42 5.09 4.28 19.09
C GLU A 42 4.30 3.09 19.66
N GLU A 43 3.94 2.11 18.83
CA GLU A 43 3.29 0.87 19.27
C GLU A 43 4.22 0.02 20.11
N ARG A 44 5.48 -0.12 19.67
CA ARG A 44 6.51 -0.86 20.42
C ARG A 44 6.74 -0.25 21.81
N ASN A 45 6.80 1.07 21.88
CA ASN A 45 6.96 1.80 23.14
C ASN A 45 5.74 1.67 24.06
N ARG A 46 4.53 1.62 23.50
CA ARG A 46 3.33 1.32 24.30
C ARG A 46 3.41 -0.08 24.92
N PHE A 47 3.83 -1.09 24.16
CA PHE A 47 4.03 -2.44 24.68
C PHE A 47 5.16 -2.51 25.71
N ARG A 48 6.30 -1.83 25.50
CA ARG A 48 7.39 -1.81 26.50
C ARG A 48 6.94 -1.29 27.87
N LYS A 49 5.93 -0.42 27.91
CA LYS A 49 5.32 0.09 29.15
C LYS A 49 4.37 -0.90 29.82
N THR A 50 4.02 -2.04 29.23
CA THR A 50 3.17 -3.05 29.87
C THR A 50 3.98 -4.17 30.50
N VAL A 51 5.17 -4.45 29.97
CA VAL A 51 6.07 -5.50 30.47
C VAL A 51 6.95 -4.98 31.61
N HIS A 52 6.69 -5.44 32.84
CA HIS A 52 7.49 -5.10 34.02
C HIS A 52 7.89 -6.35 34.80
N GLY A 53 9.19 -6.52 35.05
CA GLY A 53 9.73 -7.66 35.79
C GLY A 53 9.51 -8.99 35.07
N VAL A 54 9.49 -10.07 35.84
CA VAL A 54 9.45 -11.47 35.35
C VAL A 54 8.26 -12.26 35.91
N GLY A 55 7.26 -11.53 36.38
CA GLY A 55 6.04 -12.10 36.97
C GLY A 55 5.01 -12.53 35.91
N ASN A 56 3.93 -13.17 36.37
CA ASN A 56 2.85 -13.64 35.50
C ASN A 56 2.23 -12.51 34.65
N ALA A 57 2.20 -11.27 35.14
CA ALA A 57 1.70 -10.12 34.38
C ALA A 57 2.56 -9.78 33.15
N ALA A 58 3.88 -9.92 33.27
CA ALA A 58 4.81 -9.72 32.15
C ALA A 58 4.63 -10.82 31.09
N LEU A 59 4.56 -12.08 31.53
CA LEU A 59 4.29 -13.23 30.65
C LEU A 59 2.95 -13.08 29.93
N ALA A 60 1.87 -12.75 30.64
CA ALA A 60 0.55 -12.55 30.04
C ALA A 60 0.53 -11.38 29.03
N SER A 61 1.28 -10.31 29.30
CA SER A 61 1.43 -9.19 28.35
C SER A 61 2.14 -9.64 27.08
N CYS A 62 3.23 -10.41 27.19
CA CYS A 62 3.94 -10.97 26.06
C CYS A 62 3.07 -11.97 25.27
N GLU A 63 2.30 -12.84 25.94
CA GLU A 63 1.40 -13.81 25.30
C GLU A 63 0.29 -13.09 24.51
N ALA A 64 -0.26 -12.01 25.07
CA ALA A 64 -1.26 -11.19 24.41
C ALA A 64 -0.69 -10.49 23.16
N GLU A 65 0.52 -9.95 23.24
CA GLU A 65 1.18 -9.30 22.09
C GLU A 65 1.55 -10.33 21.01
N LEU A 66 2.11 -11.48 21.36
CA LEU A 66 2.36 -12.58 20.42
C LEU A 66 1.05 -13.01 19.73
N THR A 67 -0.03 -13.15 20.48
CA THR A 67 -1.35 -13.47 19.90
C THR A 67 -1.81 -12.40 18.92
N ARG A 68 -1.62 -11.11 19.26
CA ARG A 68 -1.95 -9.98 18.37
C ARG A 68 -1.11 -10.02 17.10
N LEU A 69 0.20 -10.19 17.23
CA LEU A 69 1.15 -10.21 16.11
C LEU A 69 0.93 -11.43 15.22
N HIS A 70 0.75 -12.63 15.79
CA HIS A 70 0.39 -13.82 15.04
C HIS A 70 -0.96 -13.70 14.33
N ARG A 71 -1.94 -13.03 14.93
CA ARG A 71 -3.20 -12.76 14.22
C ARG A 71 -2.99 -11.78 13.07
N HIS A 72 -2.17 -10.75 13.27
CA HIS A 72 -1.83 -9.79 12.23
C HIS A 72 -1.05 -10.45 11.08
N HIS A 73 -0.08 -11.30 11.42
CA HIS A 73 0.70 -12.13 10.51
C HIS A 73 -0.16 -13.17 9.78
N LYS A 74 -1.09 -13.84 10.46
CA LYS A 74 -2.03 -14.77 9.81
C LYS A 74 -3.02 -14.06 8.88
N ARG A 75 -3.39 -12.81 9.20
CA ARG A 75 -4.17 -11.95 8.28
C ARG A 75 -3.32 -11.47 7.10
N PHE A 76 -2.01 -11.47 7.23
CA PHE A 76 -1.10 -11.31 6.12
C PHE A 76 -1.06 -12.60 5.30
N ALA A 77 -1.96 -12.67 4.33
CA ALA A 77 -2.19 -13.84 3.49
C ALA A 77 -1.56 -13.72 2.10
N ALA A 78 -0.52 -12.89 1.93
CA ALA A 78 0.15 -12.69 0.65
C ALA A 78 0.82 -13.99 0.19
N THR A 79 0.06 -14.85 -0.46
CA THR A 79 0.62 -15.97 -1.19
C THR A 79 1.48 -15.40 -2.31
N ALA A 80 2.52 -16.13 -2.71
CA ALA A 80 3.31 -15.76 -3.88
C ALA A 80 2.42 -15.43 -5.10
N ALA A 81 1.29 -16.13 -5.25
CA ALA A 81 0.29 -15.86 -6.29
C ALA A 81 -0.34 -14.46 -6.19
N GLN A 82 -0.66 -13.97 -4.99
CA GLN A 82 -1.21 -12.62 -4.82
C GLN A 82 -0.19 -11.53 -5.16
N VAL A 83 1.07 -11.70 -4.76
CA VAL A 83 2.14 -10.77 -5.13
C VAL A 83 2.34 -10.79 -6.64
N THR A 84 2.34 -11.96 -7.28
CA THR A 84 2.40 -12.08 -8.74
C THR A 84 1.24 -11.35 -9.41
N ASN A 85 0.01 -11.49 -8.92
CA ASN A 85 -1.14 -10.76 -9.46
C ASN A 85 -0.97 -9.24 -9.35
N LEU A 86 -0.48 -8.75 -8.21
CA LEU A 86 -0.19 -7.32 -8.05
C LEU A 86 0.91 -6.85 -9.00
N ARG A 87 1.98 -7.65 -9.19
CA ARG A 87 3.06 -7.34 -10.15
C ARG A 87 2.53 -7.24 -11.57
N ASN A 88 1.69 -8.19 -11.98
CA ASN A 88 1.06 -8.18 -13.31
C ASN A 88 0.19 -6.94 -13.49
N ALA A 89 -0.64 -6.59 -12.50
CA ALA A 89 -1.47 -5.38 -12.55
C ALA A 89 -0.64 -4.10 -12.62
N ILE A 90 0.45 -4.00 -11.85
CA ILE A 90 1.37 -2.85 -11.90
C ILE A 90 2.00 -2.71 -13.29
N ALA A 91 2.49 -3.82 -13.87
CA ALA A 91 3.07 -3.82 -15.21
C ALA A 91 2.06 -3.37 -16.27
N GLU A 92 0.84 -3.91 -16.23
CA GLU A 92 -0.26 -3.51 -17.12
C GLU A 92 -0.59 -2.02 -16.97
N TYR A 93 -0.68 -1.51 -15.74
CA TYR A 93 -0.94 -0.09 -15.51
C TYR A 93 0.18 0.81 -16.00
N TRP A 94 1.45 0.38 -15.89
CA TRP A 94 2.56 1.12 -16.48
C TRP A 94 2.47 1.19 -17.99
N ASP A 95 2.09 0.09 -18.65
CA ASP A 95 1.90 0.07 -20.09
C ASP A 95 0.74 0.99 -20.49
N LEU A 96 -0.41 0.88 -19.81
CA LEU A 96 -1.59 1.73 -20.05
C LEU A 96 -1.37 3.22 -19.73
N LEU A 97 -0.43 3.55 -18.85
CA LEU A 97 -0.08 4.93 -18.51
C LEU A 97 1.14 5.46 -19.30
N GLY A 98 1.73 4.65 -20.18
CA GLY A 98 2.89 5.04 -20.99
C GLY A 98 4.19 5.27 -20.19
N TYR A 99 4.36 4.60 -19.03
CA TYR A 99 5.56 4.76 -18.20
C TYR A 99 6.81 4.26 -18.94
N SER A 100 7.87 5.08 -18.94
CA SER A 100 9.18 4.72 -19.50
C SER A 100 9.95 3.74 -18.59
N SER A 101 10.99 3.09 -19.12
CA SER A 101 11.87 2.20 -18.32
C SER A 101 12.45 2.92 -17.09
N ASP A 102 12.88 4.18 -17.26
CA ASP A 102 13.45 4.99 -16.19
C ASP A 102 12.42 5.28 -15.09
N GLN A 103 11.17 5.59 -15.45
CA GLN A 103 10.09 5.80 -14.48
C GLN A 103 9.74 4.53 -13.71
N ARG A 104 9.78 3.37 -14.38
CA ARG A 104 9.54 2.06 -13.76
C ARG A 104 10.68 1.66 -12.81
N SER A 105 11.90 2.12 -13.07
CA SER A 105 13.12 1.72 -12.35
C SER A 105 13.02 1.90 -10.83
N TYR A 106 12.31 2.95 -10.38
CA TYR A 106 12.12 3.27 -8.97
C TYR A 106 11.43 2.14 -8.19
N PHE A 107 10.46 1.45 -8.80
CA PHE A 107 9.74 0.33 -8.18
C PHE A 107 10.20 -1.04 -8.69
N ALA A 108 10.97 -1.08 -9.79
CA ALA A 108 11.44 -2.32 -10.42
C ALA A 108 12.28 -3.21 -9.50
N SER A 109 13.00 -2.63 -8.53
CA SER A 109 13.75 -3.41 -7.53
C SER A 109 12.82 -4.26 -6.65
N MET A 110 11.69 -3.72 -6.20
CA MET A 110 10.68 -4.45 -5.42
C MET A 110 9.91 -5.48 -6.26
N MET A 111 9.73 -5.21 -7.55
CA MET A 111 9.14 -6.16 -8.49
C MET A 111 9.99 -7.43 -8.67
N LYS A 112 11.31 -7.34 -8.47
CA LYS A 112 12.26 -8.45 -8.63
C LYS A 112 12.51 -9.26 -7.37
N THR A 113 11.93 -8.89 -6.22
CA THR A 113 12.09 -9.66 -4.98
C THR A 113 11.62 -11.12 -5.18
N PRO A 114 12.47 -12.14 -4.92
CA PRO A 114 12.09 -13.53 -5.12
C PRO A 114 11.00 -13.96 -4.14
N HIS A 115 10.25 -15.00 -4.48
CA HIS A 115 9.14 -15.48 -3.65
C HIS A 115 9.57 -15.90 -2.24
N SER A 116 10.80 -16.40 -2.10
CA SER A 116 11.40 -16.78 -0.81
C SER A 116 11.66 -15.61 0.12
N GLU A 117 11.71 -14.38 -0.39
CA GLU A 117 11.99 -13.15 0.37
C GLU A 117 10.77 -12.24 0.50
N LEU A 118 9.58 -12.74 0.15
CA LEU A 118 8.34 -11.99 0.31
C LEU A 118 8.06 -11.76 1.79
N SER A 119 7.86 -10.50 2.14
CA SER A 119 7.50 -10.06 3.48
C SER A 119 6.25 -9.19 3.45
N TYR A 120 5.65 -8.96 4.61
CA TYR A 120 4.53 -8.04 4.80
C TYR A 120 4.77 -6.70 4.11
N ARG A 121 5.95 -6.12 4.34
CA ARG A 121 6.38 -4.85 3.75
C ARG A 121 6.32 -4.88 2.23
N VAL A 122 6.89 -5.90 1.61
CA VAL A 122 6.98 -6.01 0.15
C VAL A 122 5.58 -6.07 -0.44
N PHE A 123 4.71 -6.92 0.09
CA PHE A 123 3.32 -7.02 -0.37
C PHE A 123 2.56 -5.69 -0.23
N ARG A 124 2.63 -5.04 0.94
CA ARG A 124 1.96 -3.75 1.16
C ARG A 124 2.45 -2.66 0.23
N ALA A 125 3.74 -2.67 -0.12
CA ALA A 125 4.28 -1.75 -1.11
C ALA A 125 3.65 -1.99 -2.49
N HIS A 126 3.48 -3.25 -2.91
CA HIS A 126 2.80 -3.59 -4.17
C HIS A 126 1.31 -3.22 -4.15
N GLU A 127 0.58 -3.47 -3.06
CA GLU A 127 -0.82 -3.03 -2.94
C GLU A 127 -0.96 -1.52 -3.08
N LYS A 128 -0.10 -0.77 -2.37
CA LYS A 128 -0.11 0.70 -2.40
C LYS A 128 0.20 1.24 -3.80
N GLU A 129 1.17 0.63 -4.47
CA GLU A 129 1.58 1.03 -5.82
C GLU A 129 0.49 0.72 -6.86
N ALA A 130 -0.07 -0.48 -6.83
CA ALA A 130 -1.18 -0.86 -7.70
C ALA A 130 -2.37 0.09 -7.55
N GLU A 131 -2.76 0.44 -6.32
CA GLU A 131 -3.85 1.39 -6.08
C GLU A 131 -3.50 2.83 -6.47
N ARG A 132 -2.23 3.26 -6.34
CA ARG A 132 -1.77 4.57 -6.85
C ARG A 132 -1.95 4.63 -8.37
N LEU A 133 -1.44 3.65 -9.09
CA LEU A 133 -1.50 3.57 -10.55
C LEU A 133 -2.95 3.44 -11.05
N LYS A 134 -3.78 2.64 -10.38
CA LYS A 134 -5.21 2.52 -10.70
C LYS A 134 -5.96 3.85 -10.60
N ARG A 135 -5.66 4.67 -9.59
CA ARG A 135 -6.24 6.02 -9.47
C ARG A 135 -5.77 6.95 -10.59
N GLN A 136 -4.48 6.88 -10.96
CA GLN A 136 -3.95 7.65 -12.09
C GLN A 136 -4.64 7.26 -13.39
N LEU A 137 -4.77 5.96 -13.65
CA LEU A 137 -5.44 5.41 -14.83
C LEU A 137 -6.91 5.81 -14.90
N PHE A 138 -7.61 5.80 -13.77
CA PHE A 138 -8.99 6.30 -13.69
C PHE A 138 -9.06 7.79 -14.07
N GLY A 139 -8.16 8.62 -13.51
CA GLY A 139 -8.06 10.04 -13.86
C GLY A 139 -7.83 10.25 -15.36
N MET A 140 -6.91 9.47 -15.95
CA MET A 140 -6.63 9.50 -17.38
C MET A 140 -7.88 9.16 -18.20
N ARG A 141 -8.60 8.09 -17.86
CA ARG A 141 -9.85 7.69 -18.54
C ARG A 141 -10.92 8.78 -18.48
N VAL A 142 -11.06 9.46 -17.34
CA VAL A 142 -11.99 10.59 -17.20
C VAL A 142 -11.58 11.75 -18.13
N LEU A 143 -10.29 12.07 -18.21
CA LEU A 143 -9.78 13.07 -19.14
C LEU A 143 -10.05 12.69 -20.60
N THR A 144 -9.75 11.44 -20.98
CA THR A 144 -10.04 10.92 -22.32
C THR A 144 -11.51 11.09 -22.70
N SER A 145 -12.44 10.87 -21.77
CA SER A 145 -13.87 11.09 -22.04
C SER A 145 -14.23 12.54 -22.37
N TYR A 146 -13.51 13.51 -21.79
CA TYR A 146 -13.68 14.92 -22.14
C TYR A 146 -13.04 15.25 -23.48
N VAL A 147 -11.91 14.62 -23.81
CA VAL A 147 -11.28 14.79 -25.12
C VAL A 147 -12.21 14.29 -26.21
N VAL A 148 -12.75 13.07 -26.09
CA VAL A 148 -13.72 12.51 -27.06
C VAL A 148 -14.90 13.46 -27.28
N LYS A 149 -15.50 13.99 -26.22
CA LYS A 149 -16.59 14.97 -26.34
C LYS A 149 -16.18 16.25 -27.06
N ARG A 150 -14.97 16.75 -26.81
CA ARG A 150 -14.43 17.93 -27.48
C ARG A 150 -14.25 17.67 -28.98
N GLU A 151 -13.69 16.52 -29.33
CA GLU A 151 -13.42 16.13 -30.72
C GLU A 151 -14.72 15.88 -31.50
N GLU A 152 -15.74 15.27 -30.90
CA GLU A 152 -17.07 15.16 -31.51
C GLU A 152 -17.66 16.54 -31.88
N ILE A 153 -17.47 17.55 -31.03
CA ILE A 153 -17.97 18.91 -31.29
C ILE A 153 -17.16 19.58 -32.41
N LEU A 154 -15.84 19.34 -32.45
CA LEU A 154 -14.98 19.84 -33.53
C LEU A 154 -15.30 19.19 -34.87
N GLN A 155 -15.55 17.88 -34.88
CA GLN A 155 -15.98 17.12 -36.04
C GLN A 155 -17.31 17.66 -36.58
N ALA A 156 -18.32 17.83 -35.73
CA ALA A 156 -19.60 18.42 -36.12
C ALA A 156 -19.44 19.83 -36.70
N ARG A 157 -18.55 20.65 -36.14
CA ARG A 157 -18.23 21.98 -36.70
C ARG A 157 -17.62 21.89 -38.10
N ALA A 158 -16.77 20.89 -38.36
CA ALA A 158 -16.10 20.73 -39.65
C ALA A 158 -17.03 20.19 -40.74
N GLU A 159 -17.97 19.32 -40.38
CA GLU A 159 -18.91 18.68 -41.32
C GLU A 159 -20.07 19.61 -41.72
N HIS A 160 -20.46 20.54 -40.85
CA HIS A 160 -21.59 21.44 -41.11
C HIS A 160 -21.13 22.83 -41.61
N GLY A 161 -21.28 23.07 -42.92
CA GLY A 161 -21.05 24.40 -43.51
C GLY A 161 -22.00 25.48 -42.96
N ALA A 162 -23.27 25.12 -42.71
CA ALA A 162 -24.25 25.96 -42.00
C ALA A 162 -24.97 25.08 -40.94
N PRO A 163 -24.50 25.05 -39.69
CA PRO A 163 -25.08 24.19 -38.65
C PRO A 163 -26.47 24.65 -38.21
N ASP A 164 -27.33 23.68 -37.89
CA ASP A 164 -28.62 23.93 -37.23
C ASP A 164 -28.43 24.61 -35.86
N ASP A 165 -29.52 25.16 -35.30
CA ASP A 165 -29.46 25.91 -34.05
C ASP A 165 -28.91 25.07 -32.88
N ILE A 166 -29.20 23.77 -32.85
CA ILE A 166 -28.75 22.85 -31.79
C ILE A 166 -27.23 22.67 -31.86
N THR A 167 -26.71 22.41 -33.05
CA THR A 167 -25.28 22.21 -33.32
C THR A 167 -24.51 23.49 -33.07
N ARG A 168 -25.05 24.64 -33.49
CA ARG A 168 -24.46 25.96 -33.21
C ARG A 168 -24.34 26.21 -31.71
N LEU A 169 -25.42 26.02 -30.94
CA LEU A 169 -25.41 26.19 -29.49
C LEU A 169 -24.44 25.22 -28.80
N ARG A 170 -24.33 23.98 -29.27
CA ARG A 170 -23.35 23.00 -28.77
C ARG A 170 -21.91 23.48 -29.01
N ILE A 171 -21.60 23.98 -30.21
CA ILE A 171 -20.28 24.53 -30.54
C ILE A 171 -19.98 25.77 -29.69
N GLU A 172 -20.91 26.71 -29.58
CA GLU A 172 -20.69 27.97 -28.85
C GLU A 172 -20.55 27.79 -27.33
N ARG A 173 -21.30 26.85 -26.74
CA ARG A 173 -21.37 26.70 -25.28
C ARG A 173 -20.53 25.56 -24.75
N GLU A 174 -20.53 24.41 -25.42
CA GLU A 174 -19.84 23.22 -24.92
C GLU A 174 -18.37 23.16 -25.32
N LEU A 175 -18.00 23.60 -26.52
CA LEU A 175 -16.59 23.55 -26.97
C LEU A 175 -15.65 24.36 -26.06
N PRO A 176 -15.96 25.62 -25.69
CA PRO A 176 -15.10 26.39 -24.78
C PRO A 176 -15.08 25.76 -23.38
N LYS A 177 -16.23 25.23 -22.91
CA LYS A 177 -16.35 24.55 -21.63
C LYS A 177 -15.43 23.34 -21.54
N TYR A 178 -15.50 22.41 -22.50
CA TYR A 178 -14.64 21.21 -22.49
C TYR A 178 -13.17 21.56 -22.71
N THR A 179 -12.87 22.55 -23.56
CA THR A 179 -11.49 23.02 -23.76
C THR A 179 -10.89 23.58 -22.46
N ALA A 180 -11.61 24.42 -21.73
CA ALA A 180 -11.15 24.96 -20.45
C ALA A 180 -11.01 23.88 -19.37
N ILE A 181 -11.96 22.94 -19.30
CA ILE A 181 -11.89 21.80 -18.37
C ILE A 181 -10.64 20.95 -18.66
N LEU A 182 -10.38 20.63 -19.93
CA LEU A 182 -9.24 19.81 -20.34
C LEU A 182 -7.92 20.49 -20.01
N LEU A 183 -7.72 21.76 -20.41
CA LEU A 183 -6.50 22.52 -20.11
C LEU A 183 -6.18 22.50 -18.61
N LYS A 184 -7.17 22.77 -17.78
CA LYS A 184 -6.98 22.79 -16.33
C LYS A 184 -6.73 21.39 -15.76
N ARG A 185 -7.53 20.39 -16.14
CA ARG A 185 -7.49 19.06 -15.53
C ARG A 185 -6.33 18.20 -16.02
N ILE A 186 -5.90 18.34 -17.29
CA ILE A 186 -4.70 17.68 -17.79
C ILE A 186 -3.49 18.17 -17.00
N ALA A 187 -3.28 19.48 -16.89
CA ALA A 187 -2.14 20.03 -16.16
C ALA A 187 -2.10 19.59 -14.67
N MET A 188 -3.27 19.54 -13.99
CA MET A 188 -3.33 19.02 -12.63
C MET A 188 -3.01 17.53 -12.56
N TRP A 189 -3.58 16.73 -13.48
CA TRP A 189 -3.35 15.29 -13.51
C TRP A 189 -1.89 14.96 -13.83
N GLU A 190 -1.25 15.59 -14.81
CA GLU A 190 0.15 15.34 -15.15
C GLU A 190 1.09 15.67 -13.98
N LYS A 191 0.82 16.77 -13.29
CA LYS A 191 1.56 17.16 -12.08
C LYS A 191 1.42 16.13 -10.95
N GLU A 192 0.22 15.63 -10.71
CA GLU A 192 -0.04 14.60 -9.69
C GLU A 192 0.48 13.23 -10.11
N ALA A 193 0.41 12.94 -11.42
CA ALA A 193 0.71 11.63 -11.96
C ALA A 193 2.21 11.42 -12.15
N GLY A 194 2.95 12.49 -12.43
CA GLY A 194 4.37 12.47 -12.78
C GLY A 194 4.63 11.93 -14.19
N VAL A 195 3.58 11.86 -15.02
CA VAL A 195 3.62 11.40 -16.42
C VAL A 195 2.83 12.37 -17.30
N VAL A 196 3.21 12.42 -18.58
CA VAL A 196 2.52 13.24 -19.59
C VAL A 196 1.21 12.55 -19.98
N PHE A 197 0.16 13.33 -20.18
CA PHE A 197 -1.11 12.83 -20.67
C PHE A 197 -1.01 12.59 -22.17
N CYS A 198 -1.17 11.34 -22.59
CA CYS A 198 -1.20 10.96 -23.99
C CYS A 198 -2.61 10.52 -24.39
N TRP A 199 -3.09 11.07 -25.51
CA TRP A 199 -4.37 10.68 -26.13
C TRP A 199 -4.07 10.20 -27.55
N ASN A 200 -4.44 8.93 -27.84
CA ASN A 200 -4.27 8.19 -29.11
C ASN A 200 -2.97 7.37 -29.34
N ASP A 201 -2.31 6.84 -28.31
CA ASP A 201 -1.26 5.81 -28.46
C ASP A 201 -1.70 4.43 -27.90
N PHE A 202 -2.98 4.06 -28.00
CA PHE A 202 -3.51 2.71 -27.71
C PHE A 202 -4.41 2.20 -28.84
#